data_AF-A0A968MXK0-F1
#
_entry.id   AF-A0A968MXK0-F1
#
_cell.length_a   1.000
_cell.length_b   1.000
_cell.length_c   1.000
_cell.angle_alpha   90.00
_cell.angle_beta   90.00
_cell.angle_gamma   90.00
#
_symmetry.space_group_name_H-M   'P 1'
#
loop_
_entity.id
_entity.type
_entity.pdbx_description
1 polymer ?
#
loop_
_entity_poly.entity_id
_entity_poly.type
_entity_poly.pdbx_seq_one_letter_code
_entity_poly.pdbx_strand_id
1 'polypeptide(L)'
;MVVPTWPNVQASAAKLNPPHLSTIILTVGGTSNGWNHAILNHGAFCQKQLTWAFSNLAKETSDSVVKKMMKSEYVGDWFQALPLKRGLNPLSANPEIEDYIFEMLEHPSYDNYWKQMGVNWMEYYPQTADIPMIHVSGWYDNYCQTAIDNYMGLSTIKKIAGKINARALDAWHFRQIVFGRCRFRDCIHHARLQPRLASALVRSFPERLKNGVESDPAVKVFVMGTGDGHKDASGRLFHGGYWVTSSKWPLPGTQYINYYLHENGLLSPAMPDKNEKSVSYIYDPENRYLPSEEPWHLQSHYGLAEHTTNVKTL
;
A
#
# COMPACT_ATOMS: atom_id res chain seq x y z
N MET A 1 4.83 -14.20 -22.35
CA MET A 1 3.51 -14.52 -21.76
C MET A 1 3.14 -13.38 -20.82
N VAL A 2 1.98 -12.74 -21.02
CA VAL A 2 1.52 -11.63 -20.17
C VAL A 2 0.49 -12.21 -19.19
N VAL A 3 0.85 -12.32 -17.92
CA VAL A 3 -0.03 -12.85 -16.86
C VAL A 3 -0.84 -11.70 -16.25
N PRO A 4 -2.18 -11.69 -16.33
CA PRO A 4 -2.98 -10.68 -15.66
C PRO A 4 -3.04 -10.92 -14.14
N THR A 5 -2.90 -9.81 -13.41
CA THR A 5 -3.53 -9.50 -12.11
C THR A 5 -3.14 -10.32 -10.88
N TRP A 6 -1.84 -10.37 -10.54
CA TRP A 6 -1.36 -10.15 -9.15
C TRP A 6 0.08 -9.59 -9.24
N PRO A 7 0.34 -8.34 -8.82
CA PRO A 7 1.67 -7.73 -8.93
C PRO A 7 2.78 -8.56 -8.27
N ASN A 8 2.45 -9.23 -7.16
CA ASN A 8 3.38 -10.14 -6.48
C ASN A 8 3.73 -11.38 -7.34
N VAL A 9 2.83 -11.86 -8.20
CA VAL A 9 3.11 -12.99 -9.12
C VAL A 9 4.08 -12.56 -10.21
N GLN A 10 3.93 -11.36 -10.78
CA GLN A 10 4.89 -10.81 -11.73
C GLN A 10 6.27 -10.61 -11.09
N ALA A 11 6.31 -10.09 -9.86
CA ALA A 11 7.55 -9.93 -9.11
C ALA A 11 8.22 -11.29 -8.85
N SER A 12 7.48 -12.30 -8.38
CA SER A 12 8.00 -13.66 -8.18
C SER A 12 8.53 -14.29 -9.46
N ALA A 13 7.84 -14.12 -10.60
CA ALA A 13 8.34 -14.58 -11.88
C ALA A 13 9.66 -13.89 -12.27
N ALA A 14 9.78 -12.58 -12.04
CA ALA A 14 11.01 -11.85 -12.34
C ALA A 14 12.18 -12.27 -11.44
N LYS A 15 11.94 -12.59 -10.16
CA LYS A 15 12.95 -13.12 -9.23
C LYS A 15 13.58 -14.43 -9.70
N LEU A 16 12.85 -15.23 -10.47
CA LEU A 16 13.34 -16.51 -11.02
C LEU A 16 14.13 -16.36 -12.33
N ASN A 17 14.18 -15.16 -12.92
CA ASN A 17 14.89 -14.87 -14.16
C ASN A 17 14.69 -15.89 -15.30
N PRO A 18 13.43 -16.21 -15.67
CA PRO A 18 13.18 -17.11 -16.78
C PRO A 18 13.64 -16.48 -18.11
N PRO A 19 14.26 -17.25 -19.03
CA PRO A 19 14.92 -16.72 -20.23
C PRO A 19 13.98 -16.03 -21.23
N HIS A 20 12.66 -16.26 -21.12
CA HIS A 20 11.66 -15.71 -22.03
C HIS A 20 10.83 -14.57 -21.44
N LEU A 21 11.10 -14.15 -20.19
CA LEU A 21 10.48 -12.96 -19.63
C LEU A 21 11.20 -11.74 -20.19
N SER A 22 10.45 -10.85 -20.85
CA SER A 22 11.01 -9.69 -21.55
C SER A 22 10.62 -8.36 -20.92
N THR A 23 9.59 -8.32 -20.08
CA THR A 23 9.15 -7.11 -19.38
C THR A 23 8.12 -7.43 -18.29
N ILE A 24 7.99 -6.54 -17.29
CA ILE A 24 6.91 -6.56 -16.30
C ILE A 24 6.35 -5.16 -16.04
N ILE A 25 5.07 -5.09 -15.65
CA ILE A 25 4.42 -3.87 -15.18
C ILE A 25 3.73 -4.15 -13.86
N LEU A 26 4.27 -3.56 -12.80
CA LEU A 26 3.82 -3.73 -11.43
C LEU A 26 2.94 -2.56 -11.04
N THR A 27 1.64 -2.79 -10.95
CA THR A 27 0.69 -1.83 -10.39
C THR A 27 0.41 -2.21 -8.94
N VAL A 28 0.92 -1.47 -7.96
CA VAL A 28 0.58 -1.65 -6.54
C VAL A 28 0.97 -3.05 -6.02
N GLY A 29 2.27 -3.30 -5.88
CA GLY A 29 2.78 -4.52 -5.24
C GLY A 29 4.20 -4.89 -5.64
N GLY A 30 4.53 -6.18 -5.52
CA GLY A 30 5.89 -6.69 -5.58
C GLY A 30 6.62 -6.44 -4.27
N THR A 31 6.12 -6.98 -3.16
CA THR A 31 6.62 -6.71 -1.79
C THR A 31 8.16 -6.63 -1.72
N SER A 32 8.68 -5.45 -1.37
CA SER A 32 10.12 -5.19 -1.28
C SER A 32 10.70 -5.92 -0.07
N ASN A 33 10.13 -5.68 1.11
CA ASN A 33 10.37 -6.39 2.35
C ASN A 33 9.11 -6.34 3.23
N GLY A 34 8.44 -7.48 3.40
CA GLY A 34 7.16 -7.60 4.11
C GLY A 34 7.23 -7.32 5.60
N TRP A 35 8.41 -7.47 6.23
CA TRP A 35 8.58 -7.16 7.65
C TRP A 35 8.67 -5.64 7.88
N ASN A 36 9.38 -4.94 6.99
CA ASN A 36 9.56 -3.49 7.07
C ASN A 36 8.27 -2.73 6.74
N HIS A 37 7.55 -3.15 5.71
CA HIS A 37 6.39 -2.43 5.18
C HIS A 37 5.40 -3.37 4.49
N ALA A 38 4.16 -2.89 4.30
CA ALA A 38 3.06 -3.55 3.61
C ALA A 38 2.49 -4.83 4.26
N ILE A 39 3.23 -5.61 5.04
CA ILE A 39 2.66 -6.77 5.75
C ILE A 39 2.74 -6.54 7.25
N LEU A 40 3.94 -6.29 7.75
CA LEU A 40 4.19 -5.57 8.98
C LEU A 40 4.63 -4.14 8.64
N ASN A 41 4.69 -3.27 9.64
CA ASN A 41 5.37 -1.98 9.56
C ASN A 41 6.36 -1.92 10.72
N HIS A 42 7.63 -2.22 10.44
CA HIS A 42 8.71 -2.26 11.43
C HIS A 42 8.39 -3.13 12.67
N GLY A 43 7.80 -4.31 12.45
CA GLY A 43 7.38 -5.22 13.53
C GLY A 43 5.92 -5.09 13.98
N ALA A 44 5.22 -4.02 13.61
CA ALA A 44 3.79 -3.89 13.90
C ALA A 44 2.93 -4.58 12.83
N PHE A 45 2.09 -5.54 13.23
CA PHE A 45 1.23 -6.27 12.29
C PHE A 45 0.21 -5.34 11.60
N CYS A 46 0.18 -5.34 10.27
CA CYS A 46 -0.78 -4.54 9.52
C CYS A 46 -2.14 -5.25 9.47
N GLN A 47 -3.12 -4.71 10.18
CA GLN A 47 -4.49 -5.26 10.26
C GLN A 47 -5.19 -5.46 8.91
N LYS A 48 -4.74 -4.80 7.83
CA LYS A 48 -5.26 -5.05 6.48
C LYS A 48 -5.14 -6.52 6.05
N GLN A 49 -4.18 -7.27 6.59
CA GLN A 49 -4.02 -8.70 6.30
C GLN A 49 -5.26 -9.47 6.76
N LEU A 50 -5.80 -9.14 7.94
CA LEU A 50 -7.03 -9.74 8.43
C LEU A 50 -8.22 -9.37 7.56
N THR A 51 -8.31 -8.11 7.13
CA THR A 51 -9.30 -7.68 6.15
C THR A 51 -9.22 -8.53 4.89
N TRP A 52 -8.02 -8.74 4.32
CA TRP A 52 -7.82 -9.59 3.15
C TRP A 52 -8.20 -11.06 3.39
N ALA A 53 -7.89 -11.64 4.54
CA ALA A 53 -8.25 -13.02 4.85
C ALA A 53 -9.78 -13.24 4.93
N PHE A 54 -10.49 -12.40 5.70
CA PHE A 54 -11.97 -12.46 5.82
C PHE A 54 -12.64 -12.38 4.44
N SER A 55 -12.10 -11.46 3.66
CA SER A 55 -12.52 -11.14 2.32
C SER A 55 -12.36 -12.28 1.32
N ASN A 56 -11.21 -12.97 1.32
CA ASN A 56 -11.01 -14.13 0.46
C ASN A 56 -11.86 -15.31 0.92
N LEU A 57 -11.94 -15.57 2.23
CA LEU A 57 -12.84 -16.60 2.75
C LEU A 57 -14.28 -16.40 2.29
N ALA A 58 -14.80 -15.17 2.40
CA ALA A 58 -16.16 -14.85 1.96
C ALA A 58 -16.37 -15.04 0.44
N LYS A 59 -15.33 -14.82 -0.38
CA LYS A 59 -15.39 -14.98 -1.84
C LYS A 59 -15.25 -16.44 -2.28
N GLU A 60 -14.34 -17.18 -1.68
CA GLU A 60 -13.90 -18.49 -2.17
C GLU A 60 -14.72 -19.64 -1.62
N THR A 61 -15.31 -19.47 -0.43
CA THR A 61 -16.13 -20.52 0.17
C THR A 61 -17.33 -20.86 -0.70
N SER A 62 -17.61 -22.15 -0.88
CA SER A 62 -18.82 -22.65 -1.52
C SER A 62 -19.91 -23.00 -0.50
N ASP A 63 -19.55 -23.15 0.78
CA ASP A 63 -20.46 -23.50 1.87
C ASP A 63 -21.43 -22.37 2.20
N SER A 64 -22.73 -22.67 2.11
CA SER A 64 -23.81 -21.72 2.39
C SER A 64 -23.83 -21.22 3.84
N VAL A 65 -23.44 -22.05 4.81
CA VAL A 65 -23.36 -21.69 6.24
C VAL A 65 -22.23 -20.70 6.45
N VAL A 66 -21.05 -20.99 5.90
CA VAL A 66 -19.88 -20.09 5.98
C VAL A 66 -20.18 -18.76 5.27
N LYS A 67 -20.82 -18.77 4.09
CA LYS A 67 -21.25 -17.51 3.42
C LYS A 67 -22.16 -16.67 4.30
N LYS A 68 -23.10 -17.29 5.01
CA LYS A 68 -24.03 -16.59 5.90
C LYS A 68 -23.33 -16.07 7.16
N MET A 69 -22.41 -16.85 7.73
CA MET A 69 -21.55 -16.43 8.83
C MET A 69 -20.72 -15.21 8.43
N MET A 70 -20.00 -15.28 7.31
CA MET A 70 -19.20 -14.16 6.82
C MET A 70 -20.04 -12.91 6.54
N LYS A 71 -21.34 -13.06 6.21
CA LYS A 71 -22.27 -11.92 6.09
C LYS A 71 -22.51 -11.14 7.38
N SER A 72 -22.31 -11.79 8.52
CA SER A 72 -22.62 -11.27 9.86
C SER A 72 -21.34 -10.95 10.63
N GLU A 73 -20.26 -11.68 10.38
CA GLU A 73 -18.96 -11.51 11.04
C GLU A 73 -18.20 -10.32 10.44
N TYR A 74 -18.32 -9.17 11.10
CA TYR A 74 -17.66 -7.95 10.68
C TYR A 74 -16.21 -7.90 11.16
N VAL A 75 -15.25 -7.74 10.24
CA VAL A 75 -13.81 -7.76 10.57
C VAL A 75 -13.40 -6.70 11.61
N GLY A 76 -14.10 -5.56 11.67
CA GLY A 76 -13.81 -4.52 12.65
C GLY A 76 -14.03 -4.96 14.10
N ASP A 77 -15.00 -5.83 14.34
CA ASP A 77 -15.27 -6.40 15.68
C ASP A 77 -14.11 -7.31 16.10
N TRP A 78 -13.52 -8.02 15.13
CA TRP A 78 -12.36 -8.88 15.35
C TRP A 78 -11.05 -8.13 15.59
N PHE A 79 -10.96 -6.83 15.25
CA PHE A 79 -9.86 -5.99 15.71
C PHE A 79 -9.95 -5.65 17.21
N GLN A 80 -11.17 -5.61 17.76
CA GLN A 80 -11.38 -5.42 19.20
C GLN A 80 -11.16 -6.72 19.98
N ALA A 81 -11.40 -7.87 19.35
CA ALA A 81 -11.21 -9.19 19.94
C ALA A 81 -9.76 -9.74 19.88
N LEU A 82 -8.77 -8.90 19.54
CA LEU A 82 -7.36 -9.32 19.53
C LEU A 82 -6.84 -9.59 20.95
N PRO A 83 -5.95 -10.60 21.15
CA PRO A 83 -5.38 -11.47 20.12
C PRO A 83 -6.32 -12.59 19.66
N LEU A 84 -6.29 -12.91 18.36
CA LEU A 84 -7.03 -14.04 17.81
C LEU A 84 -6.51 -15.37 18.39
N LYS A 85 -7.40 -16.35 18.53
CA LYS A 85 -7.06 -17.73 18.88
C LYS A 85 -7.43 -18.67 17.73
N ARG A 86 -6.50 -19.56 17.38
CA ARG A 86 -6.70 -20.60 16.36
C ARG A 86 -7.96 -21.41 16.68
N GLY A 87 -8.81 -21.65 15.69
CA GLY A 87 -10.08 -22.38 15.85
C GLY A 87 -11.24 -21.57 16.47
N LEU A 88 -10.98 -20.35 16.96
CA LEU A 88 -11.96 -19.53 17.68
C LEU A 88 -12.21 -18.18 16.99
N ASN A 89 -12.15 -18.16 15.66
CA ASN A 89 -12.44 -17.00 14.85
C ASN A 89 -13.06 -17.43 13.50
N PRO A 90 -13.62 -16.51 12.70
CA PRO A 90 -14.33 -16.87 11.47
C PRO A 90 -13.42 -17.52 10.42
N LEU A 91 -12.11 -17.22 10.44
CA LEU A 91 -11.16 -17.80 9.49
C LEU A 91 -10.98 -19.30 9.70
N SER A 92 -11.28 -19.84 10.88
CA SER A 92 -11.20 -21.27 11.17
C SER A 92 -12.12 -22.13 10.30
N ALA A 93 -13.07 -21.52 9.59
CA ALA A 93 -13.86 -22.18 8.55
C ALA A 93 -13.02 -22.60 7.32
N ASN A 94 -11.82 -22.04 7.15
CA ASN A 94 -10.81 -22.51 6.20
C ASN A 94 -9.42 -22.46 6.87
N PRO A 95 -8.90 -23.61 7.33
CA PRO A 95 -7.61 -23.68 8.00
C PRO A 95 -6.45 -23.06 7.22
N GLU A 96 -6.43 -23.14 5.88
CA GLU A 96 -5.35 -22.54 5.07
C GLU A 96 -5.35 -21.01 5.15
N ILE A 97 -6.53 -20.38 5.20
CA ILE A 97 -6.67 -18.93 5.31
C ILE A 97 -6.37 -18.47 6.75
N GLU A 98 -6.76 -19.27 7.74
CA GLU A 98 -6.41 -19.01 9.14
C GLU A 98 -4.90 -19.13 9.36
N ASP A 99 -4.28 -20.21 8.87
CA ASP A 99 -2.85 -20.46 8.96
C ASP A 99 -2.03 -19.34 8.31
N TYR A 100 -2.48 -18.82 7.16
CA TYR A 100 -1.86 -17.66 6.53
C TYR A 100 -1.72 -16.46 7.49
N ILE A 101 -2.76 -16.16 8.29
CA ILE A 101 -2.71 -15.05 9.27
C ILE A 101 -1.79 -15.39 10.43
N PHE A 102 -1.93 -16.58 11.00
CA PHE A 102 -1.14 -16.95 12.18
C PHE A 102 0.34 -17.14 11.86
N GLU A 103 0.70 -17.65 10.68
CA GLU A 103 2.10 -17.76 10.24
C GLU A 103 2.78 -16.39 10.30
N MET A 104 2.14 -15.33 9.80
CA MET A 104 2.67 -13.97 9.91
C MET A 104 2.77 -13.47 11.37
N LEU A 105 1.80 -13.80 12.23
CA LEU A 105 1.78 -13.37 13.64
C LEU A 105 2.82 -14.11 14.49
N GLU A 106 3.14 -15.35 14.15
CA GLU A 106 4.13 -16.19 14.83
C GLU A 106 5.58 -15.78 14.48
N HIS A 107 5.76 -14.91 13.47
CA HIS A 107 7.04 -14.35 13.03
C HIS A 107 7.15 -12.82 13.28
N PRO A 108 7.16 -12.33 14.53
CA PRO A 108 7.18 -10.88 14.82
C PRO A 108 8.53 -10.22 14.52
N SER A 109 9.63 -10.98 14.51
CA SER A 109 10.99 -10.51 14.25
C SER A 109 11.39 -10.75 12.79
N TYR A 110 12.37 -9.97 12.28
CA TYR A 110 12.92 -10.21 10.94
C TYR A 110 13.79 -11.48 10.90
N ASP A 111 13.16 -12.63 10.70
CA ASP A 111 13.78 -13.94 10.63
C ASP A 111 13.74 -14.54 9.22
N ASN A 112 13.95 -15.86 9.10
CA ASN A 112 14.00 -16.55 7.82
C ASN A 112 12.65 -16.59 7.09
N TYR A 113 11.52 -16.45 7.79
CA TYR A 113 10.20 -16.35 7.16
C TYR A 113 10.14 -15.12 6.25
N TRP A 114 10.60 -13.97 6.76
CA TRP A 114 10.59 -12.70 6.04
C TRP A 114 11.62 -12.59 4.93
N LYS A 115 12.51 -13.58 4.77
CA LYS A 115 13.49 -13.64 3.68
C LYS A 115 12.98 -14.42 2.48
N GLN A 116 11.81 -15.03 2.57
CA GLN A 116 11.26 -15.85 1.50
C GLN A 116 10.81 -15.03 0.28
N MET A 117 10.84 -15.68 -0.89
CA MET A 117 10.54 -15.07 -2.18
C MET A 117 9.13 -14.46 -2.29
N GLY A 118 8.16 -14.97 -1.53
CA GLY A 118 6.78 -14.46 -1.54
C GLY A 118 6.63 -13.10 -0.86
N VAL A 119 7.49 -12.79 0.12
CA VAL A 119 7.33 -11.64 1.01
C VAL A 119 8.51 -10.67 0.97
N ASN A 120 9.57 -10.98 0.22
CA ASN A 120 10.76 -10.14 0.14
C ASN A 120 11.36 -10.21 -1.26
N TRP A 121 11.54 -9.07 -1.89
CA TRP A 121 12.23 -8.96 -3.18
C TRP A 121 13.67 -8.47 -3.00
N MET A 122 13.94 -7.67 -1.96
CA MET A 122 15.29 -7.16 -1.69
C MET A 122 16.33 -8.28 -1.62
N GLU A 123 16.01 -9.40 -0.97
CA GLU A 123 16.86 -10.59 -0.87
C GLU A 123 17.17 -11.25 -2.25
N TYR A 124 16.36 -10.97 -3.27
CA TYR A 124 16.43 -11.61 -4.59
C TYR A 124 16.76 -10.63 -5.73
N TYR A 125 17.06 -9.37 -5.43
CA TYR A 125 17.47 -8.39 -6.44
C TYR A 125 18.65 -8.86 -7.32
N PRO A 126 19.72 -9.49 -6.79
CA PRO A 126 20.84 -9.94 -7.62
C PRO A 126 20.43 -10.90 -8.74
N GLN A 127 19.57 -11.87 -8.45
CA GLN A 127 19.11 -12.87 -9.42
C GLN A 127 17.90 -12.43 -10.25
N THR A 128 17.26 -11.31 -9.91
CA THR A 128 16.08 -10.81 -10.65
C THR A 128 16.43 -10.54 -12.11
N ALA A 129 15.50 -10.83 -13.02
CA ALA A 129 15.64 -10.60 -14.46
C ALA A 129 16.10 -9.18 -14.80
N ASP A 130 17.09 -9.05 -15.69
CA ASP A 130 17.56 -7.74 -16.20
C ASP A 130 16.72 -7.34 -17.42
N ILE A 131 15.50 -6.88 -17.14
CA ILE A 131 14.47 -6.56 -18.14
C ILE A 131 13.83 -5.21 -17.83
N PRO A 132 13.25 -4.54 -18.82
CA PRO A 132 12.43 -3.36 -18.59
C PRO A 132 11.28 -3.62 -17.61
N MET A 133 11.24 -2.88 -16.51
CA MET A 133 10.18 -2.93 -15.50
C MET A 133 9.48 -1.58 -15.38
N ILE A 134 8.19 -1.57 -15.07
CA ILE A 134 7.50 -0.34 -14.64
C ILE A 134 6.89 -0.58 -13.25
N HIS A 135 7.24 0.28 -12.31
CA HIS A 135 6.64 0.33 -10.98
C HIS A 135 5.61 1.46 -10.94
N VAL A 136 4.35 1.14 -10.67
CA VAL A 136 3.25 2.09 -10.54
C VAL A 136 2.68 1.97 -9.14
N SER A 137 2.69 3.06 -8.38
CA SER A 137 2.07 3.11 -7.05
C SER A 137 1.46 4.48 -6.75
N GLY A 138 0.75 4.55 -5.61
CA GLY A 138 0.02 5.70 -5.09
C GLY A 138 0.66 6.28 -3.85
N TRP A 139 0.56 7.59 -3.58
CA TRP A 139 1.08 8.16 -2.33
C TRP A 139 0.44 7.58 -1.07
N TYR A 140 -0.88 7.33 -1.12
CA TYR A 140 -1.62 6.78 0.02
C TYR A 140 -1.72 5.26 -0.02
N ASP A 141 -0.97 4.61 -0.91
CA ASP A 141 -0.99 3.16 -1.08
C ASP A 141 -0.08 2.45 -0.10
N ASN A 142 -0.56 1.34 0.46
CA ASN A 142 0.20 0.54 1.43
C ASN A 142 1.40 -0.21 0.83
N TYR A 143 1.61 -0.14 -0.48
CA TYR A 143 2.79 -0.64 -1.21
C TYR A 143 3.55 0.50 -1.90
N CYS A 144 3.29 1.77 -1.56
CA CYS A 144 4.02 2.92 -2.09
C CYS A 144 5.53 2.78 -1.87
N GLN A 145 5.92 2.53 -0.62
CA GLN A 145 7.32 2.34 -0.25
C GLN A 145 7.93 1.18 -1.02
N THR A 146 7.19 0.07 -1.17
CA THR A 146 7.64 -1.08 -1.94
C THR A 146 7.98 -0.75 -3.40
N ALA A 147 7.15 0.04 -4.07
CA ALA A 147 7.42 0.43 -5.46
C ALA A 147 8.68 1.30 -5.57
N ILE A 148 8.88 2.20 -4.61
CA ILE A 148 10.06 3.07 -4.52
C ILE A 148 11.32 2.24 -4.24
N ASP A 149 11.29 1.40 -3.21
CA ASP A 149 12.39 0.52 -2.80
C ASP A 149 12.88 -0.36 -3.94
N ASN A 150 11.95 -1.03 -4.63
CA ASN A 150 12.31 -1.93 -5.73
C ASN A 150 12.97 -1.21 -6.88
N TYR A 151 12.47 -0.03 -7.26
CA TYR A 151 13.15 0.75 -8.28
C TYR A 151 14.52 1.21 -7.81
N MET A 152 14.64 1.73 -6.58
CA MET A 152 15.93 2.19 -6.06
C MET A 152 16.94 1.06 -6.02
N GLY A 153 16.55 -0.11 -5.50
CA GLY A 153 17.38 -1.31 -5.46
C GLY A 153 17.76 -1.80 -6.85
N LEU A 154 16.78 -2.07 -7.72
CA LEU A 154 17.02 -2.65 -9.04
C LEU A 154 17.74 -1.67 -9.99
N SER A 155 17.51 -0.36 -9.89
CA SER A 155 18.18 0.65 -10.73
C SER A 155 19.66 0.83 -10.48
N THR A 156 20.15 0.37 -9.34
CA THR A 156 21.59 0.38 -9.04
C THR A 156 22.35 -0.83 -9.58
N ILE A 157 21.65 -1.94 -9.86
CA ILE A 157 22.28 -3.22 -10.20
C ILE A 157 21.92 -3.76 -11.59
N LYS A 158 20.79 -3.33 -12.18
CA LYS A 158 20.31 -3.80 -13.48
C LYS A 158 20.68 -2.81 -14.57
N LYS A 159 21.11 -3.32 -15.74
CA LYS A 159 21.51 -2.48 -16.87
C LYS A 159 20.29 -1.90 -17.58
N ILE A 160 19.20 -2.67 -17.62
CA ILE A 160 17.92 -2.28 -18.21
C ILE A 160 16.93 -2.06 -17.06
N ALA A 161 17.33 -1.27 -16.06
CA ALA A 161 16.51 -1.10 -14.89
C ALA A 161 15.27 -0.26 -15.17
N GLY A 162 14.17 -0.66 -14.52
CA GLY A 162 12.83 -0.14 -14.74
C GLY A 162 12.61 1.33 -14.43
N LYS A 163 11.41 1.80 -14.75
CA LYS A 163 10.93 3.17 -14.52
C LYS A 163 9.96 3.21 -13.34
N ILE A 164 10.05 4.22 -12.49
CA ILE A 164 9.00 4.61 -11.55
C ILE A 164 7.98 5.48 -12.26
N ASN A 165 6.71 5.16 -12.05
CA ASN A 165 5.59 6.07 -12.25
C ASN A 165 4.85 6.18 -10.91
N ALA A 166 5.36 7.02 -10.02
CA ALA A 166 4.73 7.34 -8.74
C ALA A 166 3.56 8.29 -9.02
N ARG A 167 2.34 7.80 -8.91
CA ARG A 167 1.15 8.60 -9.19
C ARG A 167 0.60 9.10 -7.85
N ALA A 168 -0.03 10.26 -7.82
CA ALA A 168 -1.03 10.50 -6.79
C ALA A 168 -2.21 9.61 -7.14
N LEU A 169 -2.14 8.37 -6.67
CA LEU A 169 -3.31 7.54 -6.50
C LEU A 169 -3.72 7.77 -5.06
N ASP A 170 -4.94 8.30 -4.90
CA ASP A 170 -5.73 8.02 -3.72
C ASP A 170 -5.88 6.50 -3.70
N ALA A 171 -5.14 5.83 -2.83
CA ALA A 171 -5.16 4.37 -2.76
C ALA A 171 -6.30 3.89 -1.88
N TRP A 172 -7.49 4.34 -2.24
CA TRP A 172 -8.76 3.77 -1.80
C TRP A 172 -9.60 3.68 -3.08
N HIS A 173 -10.65 2.85 -3.10
CA HIS A 173 -11.56 2.66 -4.25
C HIS A 173 -11.14 1.62 -5.30
N PHE A 174 -11.09 0.35 -4.89
CA PHE A 174 -11.71 -0.69 -5.72
C PHE A 174 -13.18 -0.83 -5.31
N ARG A 175 -14.04 -0.14 -6.08
CA ARG A 175 -15.49 0.07 -5.91
C ARG A 175 -15.81 1.13 -4.84
N GLN A 176 -16.75 2.01 -5.18
CA GLN A 176 -17.13 3.25 -4.47
C GLN A 176 -17.23 3.00 -2.94
N ILE A 177 -16.52 3.75 -2.09
CA ILE A 177 -17.07 4.82 -1.22
C ILE A 177 -15.92 5.62 -0.58
N VAL A 178 -16.17 6.92 -0.36
CA VAL A 178 -15.26 7.98 0.08
C VAL A 178 -15.24 8.12 1.60
N PHE A 179 -14.07 8.31 2.19
CA PHE A 179 -13.88 9.04 3.45
C PHE A 179 -12.67 9.96 3.29
N GLY A 180 -12.82 11.25 3.63
CA GLY A 180 -11.90 12.33 3.23
C GLY A 180 -12.07 12.71 1.76
N ARG A 181 -12.89 13.72 1.51
CA ARG A 181 -13.37 14.08 0.17
C ARG A 181 -12.31 14.96 -0.52
N CYS A 182 -11.30 14.36 -1.17
CA CYS A 182 -10.22 15.07 -1.87
C CYS A 182 -10.27 14.80 -3.37
N ARG A 183 -10.10 15.83 -4.20
CA ARG A 183 -10.01 15.68 -5.66
C ARG A 183 -8.77 16.39 -6.17
N PHE A 184 -7.96 15.65 -6.90
CA PHE A 184 -6.89 16.19 -7.74
C PHE A 184 -7.42 16.36 -9.16
N ARG A 185 -7.41 17.59 -9.68
CA ARG A 185 -7.97 17.93 -10.99
C ARG A 185 -7.17 17.34 -12.17
N ASP A 186 -5.87 17.13 -11.96
CA ASP A 186 -4.94 16.55 -12.96
C ASP A 186 -4.43 15.15 -12.61
N CYS A 187 -5.00 14.51 -11.57
CA CYS A 187 -4.82 13.07 -11.37
C CYS A 187 -5.79 12.29 -12.22
N ILE A 188 -5.32 11.16 -12.72
CA ILE A 188 -6.17 10.14 -13.32
C ILE A 188 -7.14 9.69 -12.22
N HIS A 189 -8.42 10.08 -12.35
CA HIS A 189 -9.50 9.60 -11.50
C HIS A 189 -9.50 8.08 -11.45
N HIS A 190 -9.41 7.52 -10.24
CA HIS A 190 -9.40 6.08 -9.96
C HIS A 190 -10.65 5.35 -10.48
N ALA A 191 -11.70 6.08 -10.89
CA ALA A 191 -12.88 5.50 -11.51
C ALA A 191 -12.54 4.60 -12.72
N ARG A 192 -11.38 4.80 -13.37
CA ARG A 192 -10.92 4.01 -14.52
C ARG A 192 -9.38 3.98 -14.64
N LEU A 193 -8.65 3.48 -13.64
CA LEU A 193 -7.55 2.55 -13.99
C LEU A 193 -8.22 1.26 -14.50
N GLN A 194 -8.94 1.39 -15.63
CA GLN A 194 -9.58 0.26 -16.26
C GLN A 194 -8.49 -0.79 -16.48
N PRO A 195 -8.83 -2.07 -16.40
CA PRO A 195 -8.06 -3.12 -17.05
C PRO A 195 -7.54 -2.68 -18.43
N ARG A 196 -8.22 -1.75 -19.13
CA ARG A 196 -7.78 -1.05 -20.34
C ARG A 196 -6.54 -0.14 -20.24
N LEU A 197 -6.24 0.60 -19.16
CA LEU A 197 -5.01 1.43 -19.09
C LEU A 197 -3.80 0.57 -18.72
N ALA A 198 -3.95 -0.37 -17.77
CA ALA A 198 -2.95 -1.41 -17.52
C ALA A 198 -2.77 -2.27 -18.78
N SER A 199 -3.85 -2.71 -19.43
CA SER A 199 -3.79 -3.43 -20.71
C SER A 199 -3.26 -2.55 -21.85
N ALA A 200 -3.48 -1.23 -21.87
CA ALA A 200 -2.93 -0.36 -22.91
C ALA A 200 -1.44 -0.12 -22.68
N LEU A 201 -1.00 0.06 -21.43
CA LEU A 201 0.41 0.11 -21.06
C LEU A 201 1.10 -1.21 -21.43
N VAL A 202 0.50 -2.35 -21.08
CA VAL A 202 0.97 -3.70 -21.38
C VAL A 202 0.93 -4.01 -22.89
N ARG A 203 -0.13 -3.64 -23.61
CA ARG A 203 -0.29 -3.88 -25.07
C ARG A 203 0.60 -2.98 -25.91
N SER A 204 0.79 -1.72 -25.49
CA SER A 204 1.71 -0.79 -26.17
C SER A 204 3.17 -1.00 -25.75
N PHE A 205 3.44 -1.72 -24.65
CA PHE A 205 4.81 -1.88 -24.17
C PHE A 205 5.75 -2.55 -25.18
N PRO A 206 5.38 -3.65 -25.85
CA PRO A 206 6.23 -4.27 -26.87
C PRO A 206 6.58 -3.33 -28.03
N GLU A 207 5.64 -2.47 -28.46
CA GLU A 207 5.91 -1.47 -29.50
C GLU A 207 6.73 -0.29 -28.97
N ARG A 208 6.48 0.15 -27.73
CA ARG A 208 7.29 1.18 -27.08
C ARG A 208 8.74 0.71 -26.88
N LEU A 209 8.95 -0.56 -26.50
CA LEU A 209 10.28 -1.16 -26.38
C LEU A 209 11.05 -1.14 -27.71
N LYS A 210 10.35 -1.36 -28.83
CA LYS A 210 10.91 -1.22 -30.19
C LYS A 210 11.19 0.23 -30.59
N ASN A 211 10.41 1.17 -30.04
CA ASN A 211 10.44 2.60 -30.39
C ASN A 211 11.20 3.48 -29.37
N GLY A 212 12.10 2.91 -28.57
CA GLY A 212 13.00 3.70 -27.72
C GLY A 212 12.38 4.18 -26.41
N VAL A 213 11.86 3.25 -25.59
CA VAL A 213 11.51 3.52 -24.18
C VAL A 213 12.65 4.22 -23.43
N GLU A 214 13.91 4.05 -23.81
CA GLU A 214 15.05 4.74 -23.18
C GLU A 214 14.91 6.27 -23.08
N SER A 215 14.11 6.89 -23.94
CA SER A 215 13.89 8.35 -23.95
C SER A 215 12.87 8.86 -22.93
N ASP A 216 11.91 8.05 -22.43
CA ASP A 216 10.99 8.57 -21.40
C ASP A 216 11.71 8.73 -20.05
N PRO A 217 11.35 9.73 -19.23
CA PRO A 217 11.90 9.90 -17.90
C PRO A 217 11.75 8.64 -17.04
N ALA A 218 12.79 8.33 -16.26
CA ALA A 218 12.80 7.17 -15.38
C ALA A 218 11.81 7.30 -14.21
N VAL A 219 11.46 8.54 -13.84
CA VAL A 219 10.51 8.86 -12.77
C VAL A 219 9.44 9.81 -13.31
N LYS A 220 8.18 9.48 -13.06
CA LYS A 220 7.06 10.42 -13.17
C LYS A 220 6.33 10.44 -11.83
N VAL A 221 6.27 11.61 -11.20
CA VAL A 221 5.71 11.82 -9.86
C VAL A 221 4.61 12.87 -9.88
N PHE A 222 3.53 12.69 -9.12
CA PHE A 222 2.55 13.76 -8.91
C PHE A 222 2.86 14.51 -7.61
N VAL A 223 3.11 15.81 -7.72
CA VAL A 223 3.34 16.70 -6.57
C VAL A 223 1.98 17.20 -6.09
N MET A 224 1.60 16.84 -4.86
CA MET A 224 0.34 17.24 -4.22
C MET A 224 0.47 18.60 -3.52
N GLY A 225 -0.65 19.22 -3.16
CA GLY A 225 -0.68 20.34 -2.20
C GLY A 225 -0.59 21.73 -2.80
N THR A 226 -0.87 21.90 -4.10
CA THR A 226 -0.97 23.23 -4.73
C THR A 226 -2.37 23.82 -4.74
N GLY A 227 -3.34 23.12 -4.15
CA GLY A 227 -4.70 23.62 -3.96
C GLY A 227 -4.80 24.60 -2.81
N ASP A 228 -5.84 25.41 -2.84
CA ASP A 228 -6.19 26.42 -1.82
C ASP A 228 -7.12 25.84 -0.72
N GLY A 229 -7.44 24.54 -0.77
CA GLY A 229 -8.28 23.87 0.21
C GLY A 229 -9.76 24.24 0.14
N HIS A 230 -10.24 24.96 -0.88
CA HIS A 230 -11.68 25.25 -0.99
C HIS A 230 -12.50 23.97 -1.16
N LYS A 231 -13.76 23.99 -0.72
CA LYS A 231 -14.70 22.90 -0.97
C LYS A 231 -15.32 23.04 -2.36
N ASP A 232 -15.27 21.99 -3.18
CA ASP A 232 -15.95 21.94 -4.48
C ASP A 232 -17.48 21.90 -4.31
N ALA A 233 -18.22 21.89 -5.42
CA ALA A 233 -19.69 21.80 -5.42
C ALA A 233 -20.26 20.54 -4.72
N SER A 234 -19.41 19.57 -4.42
CA SER A 234 -19.74 18.38 -3.63
C SER A 234 -19.07 18.40 -2.25
N GLY A 235 -18.66 19.56 -1.72
CA GLY A 235 -18.08 19.67 -0.39
C GLY A 235 -16.68 19.06 -0.25
N ARG A 236 -15.97 18.75 -1.35
CA ARG A 236 -14.61 18.17 -1.33
C ARG A 236 -13.52 19.21 -1.25
N LEU A 237 -12.53 18.99 -0.40
CA LEU A 237 -11.31 19.80 -0.37
C LEU A 237 -10.54 19.68 -1.69
N PHE A 238 -10.34 20.82 -2.35
CA PHE A 238 -9.48 20.93 -3.51
C PHE A 238 -8.01 20.98 -3.08
N HIS A 239 -7.29 19.89 -3.32
CA HIS A 239 -5.88 19.74 -2.90
C HIS A 239 -4.86 20.19 -3.95
N GLY A 240 -5.29 20.31 -5.22
CA GLY A 240 -4.43 20.66 -6.34
C GLY A 240 -3.21 19.74 -6.52
N GLY A 241 -2.43 20.02 -7.55
CA GLY A 241 -1.14 19.36 -7.78
C GLY A 241 -0.80 19.30 -9.26
N TYR A 242 0.38 18.77 -9.57
CA TYR A 242 0.89 18.70 -10.94
C TYR A 242 1.87 17.55 -11.12
N TRP A 243 2.10 17.15 -12.37
CA TRP A 243 3.06 16.10 -12.70
C TRP A 243 4.48 16.67 -12.86
N VAL A 244 5.44 16.01 -12.24
CA VAL A 244 6.87 16.22 -12.43
C VAL A 244 7.50 14.96 -13.00
N THR A 245 8.49 15.14 -13.86
CA THR A 245 9.29 14.04 -14.41
C THR A 245 10.75 14.24 -14.05
N SER A 246 11.46 13.14 -13.81
CA SER A 246 12.88 13.14 -13.45
C SER A 246 13.57 11.89 -14.02
N SER A 247 14.89 11.96 -14.20
CA SER A 247 15.71 10.80 -14.56
C SER A 247 16.10 9.93 -13.36
N LYS A 248 15.90 10.43 -12.13
CA LYS A 248 16.28 9.75 -10.88
C LYS A 248 15.29 10.02 -9.76
N TRP A 249 15.23 9.07 -8.83
CA TRP A 249 14.62 9.22 -7.51
C TRP A 249 15.71 9.01 -6.45
N PRO A 250 15.70 9.73 -5.31
CA PRO A 250 14.95 10.97 -5.04
C PRO A 250 15.20 12.05 -6.11
N LEU A 251 14.36 13.09 -6.15
CA LEU A 251 14.50 14.15 -7.16
C LEU A 251 15.87 14.84 -7.04
N PRO A 252 16.54 15.19 -8.17
CA PRO A 252 17.79 15.93 -8.13
C PRO A 252 17.66 17.22 -7.31
N GLY A 253 18.65 17.51 -6.47
CA GLY A 253 18.63 18.67 -5.58
C GLY A 253 17.79 18.50 -4.31
N THR A 254 17.27 17.29 -4.03
CA THR A 254 16.61 16.99 -2.74
C THR A 254 17.57 17.31 -1.58
N GLN A 255 17.14 18.19 -0.68
CA GLN A 255 17.81 18.49 0.58
C GLN A 255 17.03 17.86 1.73
N TYR A 256 17.67 16.99 2.50
CA TYR A 256 17.09 16.44 3.71
C TYR A 256 17.29 17.46 4.84
N ILE A 257 16.19 18.06 5.28
CA ILE A 257 16.16 19.03 6.37
C ILE A 257 15.56 18.35 7.59
N ASN A 258 16.31 18.30 8.69
CA ASN A 258 15.78 17.80 9.96
C ASN A 258 14.79 18.83 10.51
N TYR A 259 13.61 18.37 10.91
CA TYR A 259 12.68 19.15 11.73
C TYR A 259 12.61 18.49 13.10
N TYR A 260 12.95 19.25 14.14
CA TYR A 260 12.96 18.81 15.52
C TYR A 260 11.64 19.14 16.20
N LEU A 261 11.22 18.26 17.10
CA LEU A 261 10.06 18.46 17.98
C LEU A 261 10.48 19.38 19.13
N HIS A 262 9.66 20.39 19.41
CA HIS A 262 9.85 21.31 20.53
C HIS A 262 8.79 21.10 21.63
N GLU A 263 9.11 21.53 22.86
CA GLU A 263 8.21 21.37 24.02
C GLU A 263 6.84 22.04 23.85
N ASN A 264 6.75 23.05 22.97
CA ASN A 264 5.52 23.77 22.63
C ASN A 264 4.66 23.07 21.56
N GLY A 265 5.05 21.88 21.11
CA GLY A 265 4.33 21.11 20.09
C GLY A 265 4.58 21.57 18.64
N LEU A 266 5.53 22.48 18.41
CA LEU A 266 5.92 22.91 17.06
C LEU A 266 7.08 22.08 16.50
N LEU A 267 7.24 22.15 15.18
CA LEU A 267 8.37 21.60 14.44
C LEU A 267 9.24 22.73 13.88
N SER A 268 10.56 22.64 14.05
CA SER A 268 11.51 23.62 13.51
C SER A 268 12.84 22.97 13.08
N PRO A 269 13.57 23.53 12.09
CA PRO A 269 14.92 23.09 11.78
C PRO A 269 15.99 23.44 12.84
N ALA A 270 15.67 24.30 13.81
CA ALA A 270 16.55 24.60 14.92
C ALA A 270 16.52 23.45 15.95
N MET A 271 17.69 23.07 16.47
CA MET A 271 17.76 22.12 17.59
C MET A 271 17.02 22.70 18.82
N PRO A 272 16.28 21.87 19.58
CA PRO A 272 15.66 22.32 20.82
C PRO A 272 16.71 22.72 21.85
N ASP A 273 16.38 23.72 22.66
CA ASP A 273 17.25 24.17 23.75
C ASP A 273 17.45 23.06 24.78
N LYS A 274 18.63 23.00 25.41
CA LYS A 274 18.94 21.97 26.44
C LYS A 274 17.97 21.99 27.64
N ASN A 275 17.27 23.10 27.84
CA ASN A 275 16.31 23.30 28.92
C ASN A 275 14.87 23.00 28.51
N GLU A 276 14.60 22.72 27.23
CA GLU A 276 13.28 22.29 26.78
C GLU A 276 12.90 20.97 27.45
N LYS A 277 11.66 20.90 27.91
CA LYS A 277 11.11 19.74 28.61
C LYS A 277 10.61 18.69 27.63
N SER A 278 10.52 17.46 28.11
CA SER A 278 9.82 16.41 27.37
C SER A 278 8.30 16.62 27.39
N VAL A 279 7.65 16.25 26.29
CA VAL A 279 6.20 16.08 26.23
C VAL A 279 5.88 14.63 26.59
N SER A 280 4.95 14.42 27.54
CA SER A 280 4.56 13.09 28.01
C SER A 280 3.08 12.85 27.75
N TYR A 281 2.72 11.62 27.38
CA TYR A 281 1.33 11.18 27.23
C TYR A 281 1.18 9.77 27.81
N ILE A 282 -0.06 9.41 28.17
CA ILE A 282 -0.42 8.07 28.62
C ILE A 282 -1.03 7.34 27.43
N TYR A 283 -0.48 6.18 27.09
CA TYR A 283 -1.07 5.25 26.14
C TYR A 283 -1.84 4.17 26.91
N ASP A 284 -3.15 4.12 26.72
CA ASP A 284 -4.03 3.10 27.30
C ASP A 284 -4.43 2.09 26.21
N PRO A 285 -3.95 0.83 26.27
CA PRO A 285 -4.32 -0.21 25.32
C PRO A 285 -5.80 -0.60 25.33
N GLU A 286 -6.58 -0.25 26.36
CA GLU A 286 -8.03 -0.47 26.40
C GLU A 286 -8.79 0.71 25.75
N ASN A 287 -8.18 1.90 25.72
CA ASN A 287 -8.69 3.07 25.03
C ASN A 287 -7.83 3.42 23.82
N ARG A 288 -7.82 2.51 22.83
CA ARG A 288 -7.00 2.61 21.61
C ARG A 288 -7.40 3.74 20.68
N TYR A 289 -8.58 4.34 20.89
CA TYR A 289 -9.10 5.41 20.05
C TYR A 289 -8.60 6.76 20.57
N LEU A 290 -7.60 7.31 19.87
CA LEU A 290 -7.53 8.77 19.78
C LEU A 290 -8.84 9.23 19.12
N PRO A 291 -9.62 10.13 19.72
CA PRO A 291 -10.80 10.67 19.08
C PRO A 291 -10.35 11.41 17.83
N SER A 292 -10.41 10.76 16.68
CA SER A 292 -10.51 11.48 15.43
C SER A 292 -11.88 12.15 15.46
N GLU A 293 -11.93 13.44 15.14
CA GLU A 293 -13.20 14.17 14.98
C GLU A 293 -14.11 13.58 13.87
N GLU A 294 -13.64 12.53 13.18
CA GLU A 294 -14.47 11.70 12.32
C GLU A 294 -14.30 10.20 12.66
N PRO A 295 -15.40 9.42 12.79
CA PRO A 295 -15.32 8.00 13.05
C PRO A 295 -14.62 7.28 11.88
N TRP A 296 -13.59 6.49 12.21
CA TRP A 296 -12.96 5.57 11.27
C TRP A 296 -13.98 4.48 10.90
N HIS A 297 -14.73 4.70 9.83
CA HIS A 297 -15.45 3.64 9.15
C HIS A 297 -14.43 2.75 8.43
N LEU A 298 -13.89 1.78 9.15
CA LEU A 298 -13.48 0.54 8.50
C LEU A 298 -14.75 0.07 7.76
N GLN A 299 -14.68 -0.06 6.44
CA GLN A 299 -15.65 -0.83 5.65
C GLN A 299 -14.81 -1.90 4.95
N SER A 300 -15.00 -3.15 5.36
CA SER A 300 -14.44 -4.28 4.65
C SER A 300 -14.94 -4.25 3.21
N HIS A 301 -14.03 -4.33 2.24
CA HIS A 301 -14.28 -4.20 0.79
C HIS A 301 -15.12 -5.34 0.17
N TYR A 302 -15.92 -6.04 0.98
CA TYR A 302 -16.51 -7.35 0.66
C TYR A 302 -18.01 -7.47 0.97
N GLY A 303 -18.69 -6.34 1.20
CA GLY A 303 -20.16 -6.29 1.20
C GLY A 303 -20.80 -6.80 2.50
N LEU A 304 -20.23 -6.41 3.65
CA LEU A 304 -20.79 -6.67 4.97
C LEU A 304 -21.33 -5.37 5.56
N ALA A 305 -22.51 -5.48 6.17
CA ALA A 305 -23.44 -4.38 6.43
C ALA A 305 -22.86 -3.19 7.21
N GLU A 306 -23.42 -2.01 6.93
CA GLU A 306 -23.17 -0.77 7.68
C GLU A 306 -23.78 -0.87 9.09
N HIS A 307 -22.95 -0.75 10.12
CA HIS A 307 -23.41 -0.45 11.48
C HIS A 307 -22.76 0.85 11.97
N THR A 308 -23.61 1.84 12.22
CA THR A 308 -23.27 3.09 12.92
C THR A 308 -23.26 2.82 14.42
N THR A 309 -22.09 2.82 15.06
CA THR A 309 -21.98 2.91 16.52
C THR A 309 -22.21 4.36 16.95
N ASN A 310 -23.40 4.66 17.45
CA ASN A 310 -23.68 5.90 18.17
C ASN A 310 -22.97 5.83 19.53
N VAL A 311 -21.80 6.46 19.66
CA VAL A 311 -21.21 6.73 20.97
C VAL A 311 -21.86 8.01 21.50
N LYS A 312 -22.75 7.87 22.49
CA LYS A 312 -23.21 8.99 23.30
C LYS A 312 -22.06 9.43 24.20
N THR A 313 -21.69 10.69 24.11
CA THR A 313 -20.92 11.41 25.13
C THR A 313 -21.71 11.41 26.44
N LEU A 314 -21.06 11.00 27.54
CA LEU A 314 -21.44 11.36 28.90
C LEU A 314 -20.76 12.68 29.27
#